data_AF-Q8W0X1-F1
#
_entry.id   AF-Q8W0X1-F1
#
_cell.length_a   1.000
_cell.length_b   1.000
_cell.length_c   1.000
_cell.angle_alpha   90.00
_cell.angle_beta   90.00
_cell.angle_gamma   90.00
#
_symmetry.space_group_name_H-M   'P 1'
#
loop_
_entity.id
_entity.type
_entity.pdbx_description
1 polymer ?
#
loop_
_entity_poly.entity_id
_entity_poly.type
_entity_poly.pdbx_seq_one_letter_code
_entity_poly.pdbx_strand_id
1 'polypeptide(L)' 'NLKKVQHLLDLPNAKTQLTLWKADLSDEGSYDDAINGCDGVFHIATPMDFESKDP' A
#
# COMPACT_ATOMS: atom_id res chain seq x y z
N ASN A 1 -5.55 -11.13 3.24
CA ASN A 1 -4.84 -9.93 3.75
C ASN A 1 -5.67 -9.02 4.67
N LEU A 2 -6.99 -9.19 4.79
CA LEU A 2 -7.84 -8.31 5.63
C LEU A 2 -7.34 -8.14 7.08
N LYS A 3 -6.91 -9.23 7.75
CA LYS A 3 -6.33 -9.15 9.10
C LYS A 3 -5.11 -8.21 9.19
N LYS A 4 -4.30 -8.10 8.13
CA LYS A 4 -3.11 -7.23 8.11
C LYS A 4 -3.48 -5.75 7.98
N VAL A 5 -4.60 -5.44 7.31
CA VAL A 5 -5.02 -4.06 7.02
C VAL A 5 -6.18 -3.57 7.89
N GLN A 6 -6.67 -4.42 8.81
CA GLN A 6 -7.82 -4.10 9.66
C GLN A 6 -7.62 -2.79 10.44
N HIS A 7 -6.42 -2.57 10.97
CA HIS A 7 -6.09 -1.34 11.70
C HIS A 7 -6.22 -0.06 10.87
N LEU A 8 -6.06 -0.14 9.54
CA LEU A 8 -6.28 0.99 8.62
C LEU A 8 -7.77 1.24 8.40
N LEU A 9 -8.54 0.15 8.29
CA LEU A 9 -10.00 0.20 8.11
C LEU A 9 -10.74 0.70 9.36
N ASP A 10 -10.13 0.55 10.54
CA ASP A 10 -10.68 1.00 11.81
C ASP A 10 -10.37 2.48 12.11
N LEU A 11 -9.58 3.17 11.26
CA LEU A 11 -9.29 4.59 11.42
C LEU A 11 -10.57 5.44 11.29
N PRO A 12 -10.67 6.56 12.02
CA PRO A 12 -11.76 7.51 11.82
C PRO A 12 -11.89 7.93 10.35
N ASN A 13 -13.10 7.86 9.81
CA ASN A 13 -13.42 8.19 8.42
C ASN A 13 -12.79 7.29 7.33
N ALA A 14 -12.20 6.14 7.69
CA ALA A 14 -11.61 5.22 6.69
C ALA A 14 -12.61 4.79 5.60
N LYS A 15 -13.90 4.69 5.93
CA LYS A 15 -14.95 4.32 4.98
C LYS A 15 -15.15 5.32 3.83
N THR A 16 -14.68 6.57 3.96
CA THR A 16 -14.87 7.62 2.96
C THR A 16 -13.57 8.28 2.49
N GLN A 17 -12.52 8.26 3.32
CA GLN A 17 -11.25 8.93 3.03
C GLN A 17 -10.10 7.97 2.74
N LEU A 18 -10.32 6.66 2.86
CA LEU A 18 -9.31 5.64 2.60
C LEU A 18 -9.84 4.61 1.61
N THR A 19 -9.07 4.39 0.55
CA THR A 19 -9.28 3.25 -0.36
C THR A 19 -8.01 2.39 -0.33
N LEU A 20 -8.19 1.08 -0.29
CA LEU A 20 -7.08 0.12 -0.31
C LEU A 20 -7.01 -0.52 -1.68
N TRP A 21 -5.84 -0.43 -2.30
CA TRP A 21 -5.55 -1.00 -3.60
C TRP A 21 -4.48 -2.08 -3.44
N LYS A 22 -4.55 -3.12 -4.27
CA LYS A 22 -3.50 -4.13 -4.36
C LYS A 22 -2.54 -3.66 -5.45
N ALA A 23 -1.26 -3.57 -5.13
CA ALA A 23 -0.19 -3.29 -6.09
C ALA A 23 1.04 -4.14 -5.75
N ASP A 24 1.86 -4.44 -6.75
CA ASP A 24 3.14 -5.14 -6.62
C ASP A 24 4.22 -4.37 -7.37
N LEU A 25 5.38 -4.17 -6.73
CA LEU A 25 6.50 -3.43 -7.30
C LEU A 25 7.14 -4.14 -8.50
N SER A 26 6.97 -5.46 -8.60
CA SER A 26 7.52 -6.28 -9.68
C SER A 26 6.58 -6.39 -10.88
N ASP A 27 5.37 -5.84 -10.77
CA ASP A 27 4.32 -5.92 -11.78
C ASP A 27 4.12 -4.55 -12.44
N GLU A 28 4.42 -4.46 -13.73
CA GLU A 28 4.32 -3.21 -14.48
C GLU A 28 2.86 -2.77 -14.58
N GLY A 29 2.58 -1.49 -14.29
CA GLY A 29 1.22 -0.93 -14.30
C GLY A 29 0.38 -1.26 -13.06
N SER A 30 0.91 -2.02 -12.08
CA SER A 30 0.17 -2.41 -10.87
C SER A 30 -0.30 -1.23 -9.99
N TYR A 31 0.27 -0.04 -10.21
CA TYR A 31 -0.06 1.18 -9.47
C TYR A 31 -0.97 2.12 -10.25
N ASP A 32 -1.21 1.89 -11.55
CA ASP A 32 -1.83 2.87 -12.45
C ASP A 32 -3.22 3.31 -11.97
N ASP A 33 -4.06 2.35 -11.58
CA ASP A 33 -5.40 2.64 -11.06
C ASP A 33 -5.35 3.39 -9.72
N ALA A 34 -4.39 3.06 -8.85
CA ALA A 34 -4.27 3.64 -7.52
C ALA A 34 -3.77 5.09 -7.54
N ILE A 35 -3.00 5.47 -8.57
CA ILE A 35 -2.47 6.83 -8.75
C ILE A 35 -3.34 7.69 -9.68
N ASN A 36 -4.29 7.09 -10.40
CA ASN A 36 -5.11 7.81 -11.36
C ASN A 36 -5.96 8.89 -10.66
N GLY A 37 -5.83 10.14 -11.09
CA GLY A 37 -6.57 11.26 -10.51
C GLY A 37 -6.00 11.79 -9.18
N CYS A 38 -4.85 11.29 -8.72
CA CYS A 38 -4.16 11.88 -7.57
C CYS A 38 -3.45 13.19 -7.95
N ASP A 39 -3.54 14.21 -7.08
CA ASP A 39 -2.78 15.45 -7.23
C ASP A 39 -1.29 15.29 -6.91
N GLY A 40 -0.95 14.27 -6.10
CA GLY A 40 0.43 13.96 -5.71
C GLY A 40 0.57 12.52 -5.20
N VAL A 41 1.76 11.94 -5.39
CA VAL A 41 2.05 10.54 -5.04
C VAL A 41 3.27 10.48 -4.15
N PHE A 42 3.15 9.78 -3.02
CA PHE A 42 4.27 9.47 -2.11
C PHE A 42 4.64 7.99 -2.25
N HIS A 43 5.71 7.72 -2.99
CA HIS A 43 6.22 6.35 -3.14
C HIS A 43 7.15 5.99 -1.95
N ILE A 44 6.59 5.30 -0.95
CA ILE A 44 7.31 4.86 0.26
C ILE A 44 7.80 3.40 0.13
N ALA A 45 7.27 2.64 -0.84
CA ALA A 45 7.61 1.24 -1.02
C ALA A 45 9.11 1.11 -1.36
N THR A 46 9.84 0.36 -0.53
CA THR A 46 11.23 0.00 -0.80
C THR A 46 11.30 -1.52 -0.73
N PRO A 47 11.95 -2.20 -1.70
CA PRO A 47 12.24 -3.61 -1.56
C PRO A 47 12.96 -3.83 -0.23
N MET A 48 12.40 -4.65 0.64
CA MET A 48 13.01 -5.00 1.91
C MET A 48 13.31 -6.49 1.87
N ASP A 49 14.59 -6.82 1.69
CA ASP A 49 15.06 -8.18 1.85
C ASP A 49 15.03 -8.49 3.35
N PHE A 50 14.01 -9.22 3.79
CA PHE A 50 13.89 -9.71 5.17
C PHE A 50 14.84 -10.88 5.46
N GLU A 51 16.00 -10.96 4.80
CA GLU A 51 17.09 -11.83 5.26
C GLU A 51 17.84 -11.13 6.40
N SER A 52 17.23 -11.14 7.59
CA SER A 52 18.01 -10.97 8.81
C SER A 52 18.85 -12.23 8.99
N LYS A 53 20.11 -12.20 8.58
CA LYS A 53 21.11 -13.04 9.23
C LYS A 53 21.39 -12.40 10.58
N ASP A 54 20.69 -12.86 11.61
CA ASP A 54 21.13 -12.67 12.99
C ASP A 54 22.64 -13.06 13.06
N PRO A 55 23.52 -12.24 13.67
CA PRO A 55 24.82 -12.72 14.12
C PRO A 55 24.69 -13.65 15.34
#